data_AF-A0ABD3XLC4-F1
#
_entry.id   AF-A0ABD3XLC4-F1
#
_cell.length_a   1.000
_cell.length_b   1.000
_cell.length_c   1.000
_cell.angle_alpha   90.00
_cell.angle_beta   90.00
_cell.angle_gamma   90.00
#
_symmetry.space_group_name_H-M   'P 1'
#
loop_
_entity.id
_entity.type
_entity.pdbx_description
1 polymer ?
#
loop_
_entity_poly.entity_id
_entity_poly.type
_entity_poly.pdbx_seq_one_letter_code
_entity_poly.pdbx_strand_id
1 'polypeptide(L)'
;MGLTCGGKLSIFFLVSLNGLFLLFGIGLLVIGIIMRVNAMVFVGPEVMKLLNIVGFNGVTLATVASSLSIFSICLGCFIIVEAGLGAFGACCKVRCMLVVYAVIVGILLLAEIAVVILWASMRDKVDGVAKAAMINVLKMYAGPSATDEISVAWNLLFVGMECCGVVGPLVSHVEFENTKWISGSSSIPYSCCKEATMSNYATGTNIQCEEMSANIYRKTGCFDAIYSWFSQYTTPAIVVAVFILAIEIIAVIFAIVLFRGIKEEEEDRIV
;
A
#
# COMPACT_ATOMS: atom_id res chain seq x y z
N MET A 1 -40.93 14.53 23.48
CA MET A 1 -41.16 15.23 22.19
C MET A 1 -40.28 14.62 21.09
N GLY A 2 -40.50 14.90 19.81
CA GLY A 2 -39.63 14.36 18.74
C GLY A 2 -38.22 14.94 18.76
N LEU A 3 -37.25 14.22 18.19
CA LEU A 3 -35.83 14.60 18.14
C LEU A 3 -35.62 16.05 17.65
N THR A 4 -34.72 16.79 18.32
CA THR A 4 -34.37 18.18 17.98
C THR A 4 -33.79 18.31 16.57
N CYS A 5 -33.73 19.54 16.03
CA CYS A 5 -33.17 19.80 14.69
C CYS A 5 -31.75 19.21 14.55
N GLY A 6 -30.91 19.35 15.57
CA GLY A 6 -29.55 18.77 15.60
C GLY A 6 -29.53 17.24 15.55
N GLY A 7 -30.47 16.57 16.22
CA GLY A 7 -30.57 15.11 16.16
C GLY A 7 -31.01 14.61 14.78
N LYS A 8 -31.97 15.29 14.12
CA LYS A 8 -32.39 14.93 12.75
C LYS A 8 -31.26 15.10 11.74
N LEU A 9 -30.49 16.18 11.87
CA LEU A 9 -29.29 16.41 11.07
C LEU A 9 -28.24 15.31 11.30
N SER A 10 -28.03 14.91 12.55
CA SER A 10 -27.09 13.84 12.91
C SER A 10 -27.48 12.50 12.28
N ILE A 11 -28.77 12.15 12.28
CA ILE A 11 -29.27 10.93 11.60
C ILE A 11 -28.97 11.01 10.10
N PHE A 12 -29.36 12.11 9.44
CA PHE A 12 -29.14 12.25 8.00
C PHE A 12 -27.67 12.13 7.62
N PHE A 13 -26.79 12.80 8.36
CA PHE A 13 -25.35 12.74 8.13
C PHE A 13 -24.80 11.33 8.34
N LEU A 14 -25.05 10.71 9.50
CA LEU A 14 -24.51 9.39 9.83
C LEU A 14 -25.01 8.31 8.88
N VAL A 15 -26.29 8.32 8.53
CA VAL A 15 -26.86 7.35 7.57
C VAL A 15 -26.26 7.54 6.18
N SER A 16 -26.09 8.78 5.72
CA SER A 16 -25.52 9.06 4.40
C SER A 16 -24.05 8.66 4.32
N LEU A 17 -23.23 9.07 5.29
CA LEU A 17 -21.80 8.75 5.34
C LEU A 17 -21.57 7.24 5.43
N ASN A 18 -22.24 6.56 6.37
CA ASN A 18 -22.11 5.12 6.52
C ASN A 18 -22.72 4.34 5.35
N GLY A 19 -23.75 4.87 4.69
CA GLY A 19 -24.27 4.30 3.45
C GLY A 19 -23.21 4.28 2.34
N LEU A 20 -22.44 5.36 2.19
CA LEU A 20 -21.31 5.41 1.24
C LEU A 20 -20.21 4.42 1.60
N PHE A 21 -19.84 4.33 2.88
CA PHE A 21 -18.84 3.36 3.34
C PHE A 21 -19.31 1.92 3.18
N LEU A 22 -20.59 1.64 3.37
CA LEU A 22 -21.16 0.32 3.12
C LEU A 22 -21.03 -0.08 1.65
N LEU A 23 -21.34 0.82 0.71
CA LEU A 23 -21.15 0.58 -0.72
C LEU A 23 -19.68 0.34 -1.07
N PHE A 24 -18.77 1.13 -0.48
CA PHE A 24 -17.33 0.95 -0.66
C PHE A 24 -16.84 -0.39 -0.11
N GLY A 25 -17.28 -0.77 1.09
CA GLY A 25 -16.94 -2.04 1.73
C GLY A 25 -17.46 -3.25 0.93
N ILE A 26 -18.68 -3.18 0.40
CA ILE A 26 -19.23 -4.20 -0.51
C ILE A 26 -18.39 -4.28 -1.78
N GLY A 27 -18.01 -3.13 -2.36
CA GLY A 27 -17.13 -3.08 -3.54
C GLY A 27 -15.79 -3.78 -3.29
N LEU A 28 -15.12 -3.48 -2.18
CA LEU A 28 -13.86 -4.13 -1.79
C LEU A 28 -14.02 -5.63 -1.55
N LEU A 29 -15.09 -6.03 -0.89
CA LEU A 29 -15.39 -7.44 -0.65
C LEU A 29 -15.61 -8.20 -1.96
N VAL A 30 -16.42 -7.65 -2.87
CA VAL A 30 -16.71 -8.24 -4.18
C VAL A 30 -15.43 -8.32 -5.03
N ILE A 31 -14.65 -7.24 -5.10
CA ILE A 31 -13.37 -7.23 -5.82
C ILE A 31 -12.42 -8.28 -5.24
N GLY A 32 -12.29 -8.37 -3.91
CA GLY A 32 -11.45 -9.35 -3.24
C GLY A 32 -11.89 -10.79 -3.53
N ILE A 33 -13.19 -11.08 -3.48
CA ILE A 33 -13.75 -12.40 -3.83
C ILE A 33 -13.49 -12.71 -5.31
N ILE A 34 -13.77 -11.76 -6.21
CA ILE A 34 -13.53 -11.94 -7.65
C ILE A 34 -12.05 -12.19 -7.91
N MET A 35 -11.13 -11.44 -7.30
CA MET A 35 -9.69 -11.68 -7.44
C MET A 35 -9.31 -13.07 -6.94
N ARG A 36 -9.87 -13.51 -5.80
CA ARG A 36 -9.61 -14.83 -5.23
C ARG A 36 -10.15 -15.97 -6.09
N VAL A 37 -11.37 -15.82 -6.60
CA VAL A 37 -12.06 -16.84 -7.41
C VAL A 37 -11.52 -16.84 -8.85
N ASN A 38 -11.32 -15.69 -9.49
CA ASN A 38 -10.80 -15.64 -10.86
C ASN A 38 -9.34 -16.07 -10.96
N ALA A 39 -8.51 -15.82 -9.94
CA ALA A 39 -7.19 -16.44 -9.82
C ALA A 39 -7.26 -17.98 -9.73
N MET A 40 -8.39 -18.53 -9.24
CA MET A 40 -8.65 -19.96 -9.13
C MET A 40 -9.40 -20.55 -10.36
N VAL A 41 -10.18 -19.74 -11.10
CA VAL A 41 -11.18 -20.19 -12.10
C VAL A 41 -10.91 -19.72 -13.54
N PHE A 42 -10.49 -18.47 -13.77
CA PHE A 42 -10.34 -17.89 -15.13
C PHE A 42 -8.90 -17.82 -15.62
N VAL A 43 -7.96 -17.77 -14.68
CA VAL A 43 -6.56 -17.97 -14.99
C VAL A 43 -6.38 -19.48 -15.21
N GLY A 44 -6.65 -19.95 -16.42
CA GLY A 44 -6.45 -21.36 -16.79
C GLY A 44 -5.04 -21.85 -16.42
N PRO A 45 -4.79 -23.17 -16.34
CA PRO A 45 -3.50 -23.73 -15.89
C PRO A 45 -2.28 -23.14 -16.63
N GLU A 46 -2.46 -22.69 -17.87
CA GLU A 46 -1.45 -22.04 -18.69
C GLU A 46 -1.14 -20.59 -18.27
N VAL A 47 -2.14 -19.80 -17.86
CA VAL A 47 -1.93 -18.42 -17.37
C VAL A 47 -1.45 -18.44 -15.92
N MET A 48 -1.83 -19.45 -15.13
CA MET A 48 -1.29 -19.66 -13.77
C MET A 48 0.18 -20.07 -13.83
N LYS A 49 0.58 -20.85 -14.84
CA LYS A 49 2.00 -21.07 -15.14
C LYS A 49 2.69 -19.75 -15.49
N LEU A 50 2.13 -18.93 -16.40
CA LEU A 50 2.72 -17.63 -16.75
C LEU A 50 2.82 -16.66 -15.54
N LEU A 51 1.82 -16.60 -14.66
CA LEU A 51 1.85 -15.78 -13.44
C LEU A 51 2.77 -16.34 -12.34
N ASN A 52 3.03 -17.65 -12.34
CA ASN A 52 4.08 -18.25 -11.50
C ASN A 52 5.48 -18.05 -12.08
N ILE A 53 5.61 -17.92 -13.40
CA ILE A 53 6.89 -17.64 -14.08
C ILE A 53 7.23 -16.15 -13.99
N VAL A 54 6.24 -15.26 -14.06
CA VAL A 54 6.39 -13.82 -13.75
C VAL A 54 6.25 -13.65 -12.23
N GLY A 55 7.21 -14.20 -11.50
CA GLY A 55 7.31 -14.11 -10.05
C GLY A 55 8.66 -13.54 -9.65
N PHE A 56 8.64 -12.50 -8.82
CA PHE A 56 9.79 -12.11 -8.02
C PHE A 56 9.86 -13.09 -6.86
N ASN A 57 10.38 -14.29 -7.12
CA ASN A 57 10.23 -15.40 -6.20
C ASN A 57 10.74 -15.01 -4.76
N GLY A 58 10.28 -15.52 -3.64
CA GLY A 58 9.05 -16.24 -3.30
C GLY A 58 7.84 -15.33 -3.07
N VAL A 59 7.83 -14.16 -3.71
CA VAL A 59 6.63 -13.32 -3.85
C VAL A 59 6.19 -13.37 -5.32
N THR A 60 5.52 -14.47 -5.69
CA THR A 60 4.93 -14.57 -7.02
C THR A 60 3.86 -13.49 -7.20
N LEU A 61 3.59 -13.04 -8.43
CA LEU A 61 2.44 -12.16 -8.70
C LEU A 61 1.14 -12.80 -8.19
N ALA A 62 1.06 -14.13 -8.23
CA ALA A 62 -0.03 -14.89 -7.61
C ALA A 62 -0.05 -14.76 -6.07
N THR A 63 1.11 -14.76 -5.39
CA THR A 63 1.23 -14.51 -3.95
C THR A 63 0.80 -13.09 -3.59
N VAL A 64 1.25 -12.08 -4.34
CA VAL A 64 0.85 -10.68 -4.13
C VAL A 64 -0.66 -10.51 -4.35
N ALA A 65 -1.18 -11.03 -5.47
CA ALA A 65 -2.61 -10.97 -5.78
C ALA A 65 -3.45 -11.72 -4.74
N SER A 66 -2.97 -12.88 -4.26
CA SER A 66 -3.59 -13.65 -3.19
C SER A 66 -3.62 -12.84 -1.88
N SER A 67 -2.50 -12.29 -1.45
CA SER A 67 -2.43 -11.47 -0.24
C SER A 67 -3.30 -10.23 -0.33
N LEU A 68 -3.28 -9.55 -1.47
CA LEU A 68 -4.13 -8.38 -1.72
C LEU A 68 -5.62 -8.76 -1.71
N SER A 69 -5.99 -9.89 -2.31
CA SER A 69 -7.38 -10.37 -2.31
C SER A 69 -7.89 -10.65 -0.89
N ILE A 70 -7.08 -11.31 -0.05
CA ILE A 70 -7.42 -11.61 1.34
C ILE A 70 -7.54 -10.30 2.13
N PHE A 71 -6.58 -9.39 1.96
CA PHE A 71 -6.62 -8.08 2.59
C PHE A 71 -7.89 -7.30 2.21
N SER A 72 -8.24 -7.24 0.92
CA SER A 72 -9.45 -6.58 0.44
C SER A 72 -10.74 -7.21 1.00
N ILE A 73 -10.80 -8.54 1.13
CA ILE A 73 -11.92 -9.24 1.76
C ILE A 73 -12.05 -8.85 3.24
N CYS A 74 -10.95 -8.96 3.99
CA CYS A 74 -10.94 -8.64 5.43
C CYS A 74 -11.30 -7.17 5.68
N LEU A 75 -10.70 -6.26 4.92
CA LEU A 75 -10.97 -4.83 5.00
C LEU A 75 -12.42 -4.50 4.60
N GLY A 76 -12.92 -5.09 3.51
CA GLY A 76 -14.30 -4.92 3.07
C GLY A 76 -15.30 -5.38 4.12
N CYS A 77 -15.10 -6.57 4.71
CA CYS A 77 -15.93 -7.07 5.81
C CYS A 77 -15.89 -6.15 7.03
N PHE A 78 -14.70 -5.67 7.43
CA PHE A 78 -14.55 -4.75 8.54
C PHE A 78 -15.33 -3.45 8.31
N ILE A 79 -15.18 -2.83 7.13
CA ILE A 79 -15.89 -1.60 6.76
C ILE A 79 -17.40 -1.83 6.74
N ILE A 80 -17.88 -2.96 6.22
CA ILE A 80 -19.32 -3.30 6.20
C ILE A 80 -19.89 -3.37 7.62
N VAL A 81 -19.18 -4.00 8.55
CA VAL A 81 -19.63 -4.13 9.94
C VAL A 81 -19.63 -2.75 10.62
N GLU A 82 -18.55 -1.99 10.47
CA GLU A 82 -18.38 -0.67 11.06
C GLU A 82 -19.45 0.31 10.54
N ALA A 83 -19.59 0.40 9.21
CA ALA A 83 -20.62 1.22 8.57
C ALA A 83 -22.04 0.75 8.92
N GLY A 84 -22.26 -0.56 9.04
CA GLY A 84 -23.53 -1.13 9.49
C GLY A 84 -23.90 -0.64 10.89
N LEU A 85 -22.96 -0.66 11.84
CA LEU A 85 -23.19 -0.15 13.19
C LEU A 85 -23.57 1.33 13.19
N GLY A 86 -22.89 2.15 12.38
CA GLY A 86 -23.19 3.57 12.24
C GLY A 86 -24.56 3.84 11.59
N ALA A 87 -24.85 3.19 10.46
CA ALA A 87 -26.08 3.37 9.72
C ALA A 87 -27.32 2.84 10.47
N PHE A 88 -27.28 1.60 10.98
CA PHE A 88 -28.39 1.01 11.73
C PHE A 88 -28.52 1.62 13.11
N GLY A 89 -27.40 1.96 13.78
CA GLY A 89 -27.43 2.69 15.04
C GLY A 89 -28.16 4.03 14.90
N ALA A 90 -27.89 4.78 13.83
CA ALA A 90 -28.52 6.07 13.59
C ALA A 90 -29.97 5.94 13.09
N CYS A 91 -30.23 5.07 12.10
CA CYS A 91 -31.54 4.89 11.49
C CYS A 91 -32.55 4.27 12.47
N CYS A 92 -32.14 3.19 13.17
CA CYS A 92 -32.99 2.48 14.12
C CYS A 92 -32.95 3.08 15.53
N LYS A 93 -32.20 4.18 15.73
CA LYS A 93 -31.99 4.83 17.04
C LYS A 93 -31.50 3.87 18.14
N VAL A 94 -30.64 2.90 17.78
CA VAL A 94 -30.11 1.90 18.72
C VAL A 94 -28.82 2.43 19.36
N ARG A 95 -28.93 2.91 20.61
CA ARG A 95 -27.81 3.53 21.33
C ARG A 95 -26.57 2.65 21.44
N CYS A 96 -26.74 1.36 21.75
CA CYS A 96 -25.62 0.45 21.92
C CYS A 96 -24.77 0.35 20.64
N MET A 97 -25.39 0.22 19.48
CA MET A 97 -24.69 0.20 18.19
C MET A 97 -23.95 1.51 17.93
N LEU A 98 -24.58 2.65 18.25
CA LEU A 98 -23.99 3.97 18.10
C LEU A 98 -22.74 4.17 18.97
N VAL A 99 -22.76 3.64 20.21
CA VAL A 99 -21.61 3.66 21.12
C VAL A 99 -20.48 2.79 20.59
N VAL A 100 -20.78 1.55 20.16
CA VAL A 100 -19.76 0.65 19.58
C VAL A 100 -19.12 1.28 18.35
N TYR A 101 -19.93 1.84 17.45
CA TYR A 101 -19.46 2.62 16.29
C TYR A 101 -18.51 3.75 16.71
N ALA A 102 -18.95 4.63 17.63
CA ALA A 102 -18.14 5.77 18.06
C ALA A 102 -16.83 5.36 18.74
N VAL A 103 -16.81 4.24 19.48
CA VAL A 103 -15.58 3.71 20.10
C VAL A 103 -14.62 3.18 19.04
N ILE A 104 -15.11 2.43 18.04
CA ILE A 104 -14.27 1.92 16.95
C ILE A 104 -13.67 3.08 16.16
N VAL A 105 -14.48 4.03 15.71
CA VAL A 105 -14.00 5.24 15.01
C VAL A 105 -13.02 6.03 15.87
N GLY A 106 -13.28 6.16 17.17
CA GLY A 106 -12.36 6.83 18.10
C GLY A 106 -11.00 6.14 18.21
N ILE A 107 -10.96 4.81 18.18
CA ILE A 107 -9.70 4.05 18.15
C ILE A 107 -8.97 4.25 16.82
N LEU A 108 -9.68 4.25 15.69
CA LEU A 108 -9.11 4.50 14.36
C LEU A 108 -8.49 5.92 14.29
N LEU A 109 -9.20 6.92 14.79
CA LEU A 109 -8.73 8.30 14.87
C LEU A 109 -7.41 8.41 15.65
N LEU A 110 -7.32 7.74 16.81
CA LEU A 110 -6.09 7.73 17.62
C LEU A 110 -4.95 7.00 16.90
N ALA A 111 -5.24 5.91 16.20
CA ALA A 111 -4.26 5.18 15.41
C ALA A 111 -3.75 6.04 14.23
N GLU A 112 -4.62 6.76 13.54
CA GLU A 112 -4.23 7.65 12.44
C GLU A 112 -3.35 8.81 12.93
N ILE A 113 -3.71 9.45 14.05
CA ILE A 113 -2.87 10.47 14.68
C ILE A 113 -1.48 9.91 15.03
N ALA A 114 -1.41 8.70 15.58
CA ALA A 114 -0.14 8.05 15.90
C ALA A 114 0.70 7.79 14.64
N VAL A 115 0.08 7.32 13.55
CA VAL A 115 0.77 7.11 12.26
C VAL A 115 1.32 8.42 11.71
N VAL A 116 0.56 9.52 11.74
CA VAL A 116 1.01 10.84 11.28
C VAL A 116 2.21 11.34 12.11
N ILE A 117 2.17 11.18 13.44
CA ILE A 117 3.28 11.57 14.32
C ILE A 117 4.52 10.72 14.05
N LEU A 118 4.36 9.40 13.91
CA LEU A 118 5.46 8.48 13.61
C LEU A 118 6.08 8.81 12.25
N TRP A 119 5.27 9.06 11.23
CA TRP A 119 5.74 9.48 9.91
C TRP A 119 6.56 10.77 9.99
N ALA A 120 6.05 11.80 10.68
CA ALA A 120 6.71 13.09 10.82
C ALA A 120 8.04 12.99 11.59
N SER A 121 8.12 12.13 12.62
CA SER A 121 9.29 12.02 13.50
C SER A 121 10.35 11.02 13.02
N MET A 122 9.97 10.01 12.23
CA MET A 122 10.86 8.90 11.86
C MET A 122 11.25 8.86 10.39
N ARG A 123 10.71 9.72 9.51
CA ARG A 123 11.01 9.72 8.06
C ARG A 123 12.49 9.55 7.74
N ASP A 124 13.38 10.35 8.34
CA ASP A 124 14.81 10.29 8.02
C ASP A 124 15.50 9.00 8.54
N LYS A 125 14.98 8.42 9.64
CA LYS A 125 15.45 7.12 10.16
C LYS A 125 14.99 5.96 9.28
N VAL A 126 13.76 6.05 8.76
CA VAL A 126 13.18 5.05 7.85
C VAL A 126 14.01 4.97 6.58
N ASP A 127 14.46 6.10 6.03
CA ASP A 127 15.32 6.10 4.84
C ASP A 127 16.63 5.35 5.07
N GLY A 128 17.30 5.59 6.20
CA GLY A 128 18.55 4.90 6.54
C GLY A 128 18.36 3.38 6.72
N VAL A 129 17.30 2.98 7.43
CA VAL A 129 16.96 1.57 7.64
C VAL A 129 16.59 0.89 6.32
N ALA A 130 15.81 1.56 5.47
CA ALA A 130 15.40 1.05 4.17
C ALA A 130 16.60 0.92 3.21
N LYS A 131 17.50 1.91 3.15
CA LYS A 131 18.77 1.82 2.40
C LYS A 131 19.60 0.63 2.87
N ALA A 132 19.79 0.47 4.18
CA ALA A 132 20.55 -0.65 4.73
C ALA A 132 19.92 -2.01 4.42
N ALA A 133 18.59 -2.12 4.50
CA ALA A 133 17.86 -3.32 4.12
C ALA A 133 18.04 -3.63 2.63
N MET A 134 17.88 -2.64 1.75
CA MET A 134 18.11 -2.79 0.31
C MET A 134 19.54 -3.24 0.01
N ILE A 135 20.56 -2.66 0.65
CA ILE A 135 21.97 -3.07 0.47
C ILE A 135 22.16 -4.54 0.88
N ASN A 136 21.57 -4.96 2.01
CA ASN A 136 21.68 -6.35 2.46
C ASN A 136 21.00 -7.34 1.49
N VAL A 137 19.89 -6.95 0.87
CA VAL A 137 19.25 -7.75 -0.18
C VAL A 137 20.10 -7.77 -1.44
N LEU A 138 20.71 -6.64 -1.83
CA LEU A 138 21.60 -6.55 -3.00
C LEU A 138 22.80 -7.49 -2.90
N LYS A 139 23.35 -7.76 -1.71
CA LYS A 139 24.43 -8.75 -1.51
C LYS A 139 24.10 -10.14 -2.04
N MET A 140 22.82 -10.50 -2.14
CA MET A 140 22.39 -11.80 -2.66
C MET A 140 22.32 -11.85 -4.18
N TYR A 141 22.47 -10.72 -4.87
CA TYR A 141 22.46 -10.61 -6.33
C TYR A 141 23.57 -11.47 -6.96
N ALA A 142 23.17 -12.32 -7.91
CA ALA A 142 24.03 -13.28 -8.58
C ALA A 142 24.21 -13.00 -10.08
N GLY A 143 23.64 -11.92 -10.62
CA GLY A 143 23.92 -11.43 -11.97
C GLY A 143 22.71 -11.16 -12.87
N PRO A 144 22.94 -10.60 -14.08
CA PRO A 144 21.88 -10.24 -15.03
C PRO A 144 21.18 -11.46 -15.65
N SER A 145 21.91 -12.56 -15.83
CA SER A 145 21.38 -13.83 -16.38
C SER A 145 20.95 -14.83 -15.31
N ALA A 146 21.06 -14.48 -14.02
CA ALA A 146 20.67 -15.36 -12.93
C ALA A 146 19.15 -15.49 -12.88
N THR A 147 18.68 -16.72 -12.67
CA THR A 147 17.25 -17.05 -12.57
C THR A 147 16.74 -17.00 -11.12
N ASP A 148 17.63 -16.70 -10.17
CA ASP A 148 17.21 -16.50 -8.79
C ASP A 148 16.37 -15.24 -8.65
N GLU A 149 15.52 -15.32 -7.65
CA GLU A 149 14.45 -14.40 -7.37
C GLU A 149 14.90 -12.97 -7.15
N ILE A 150 15.97 -12.84 -6.36
CA ILE A 150 16.51 -11.57 -5.93
C ILE A 150 17.21 -10.90 -7.11
N SER A 151 17.94 -11.67 -7.92
CA SER A 151 18.56 -11.15 -9.13
C SER A 151 17.56 -10.66 -10.16
N VAL A 152 16.51 -11.44 -10.43
CA VAL A 152 15.42 -11.01 -11.32
C VAL A 152 14.75 -9.73 -10.79
N ALA A 153 14.50 -9.66 -9.48
CA ALA A 153 13.96 -8.45 -8.83
C ALA A 153 14.81 -7.22 -9.06
N TRP A 154 16.11 -7.32 -8.81
CA TRP A 154 17.04 -6.23 -9.05
C TRP A 154 17.12 -5.85 -10.53
N ASN A 155 17.18 -6.82 -11.44
CA ASN A 155 17.27 -6.53 -12.88
C ASN A 155 16.04 -5.78 -13.40
N LEU A 156 14.83 -6.20 -13.00
CA LEU A 156 13.59 -5.51 -13.36
C LEU A 156 13.49 -4.14 -12.68
N LEU A 157 14.01 -4.00 -11.46
CA LEU A 157 14.08 -2.71 -10.78
C LEU A 157 15.04 -1.74 -11.51
N PHE A 158 16.24 -2.20 -11.89
CA PHE A 158 17.23 -1.38 -12.60
C PHE A 158 16.69 -0.84 -13.92
N VAL A 159 16.07 -1.71 -14.73
CA VAL A 159 15.51 -1.32 -16.03
C VAL A 159 14.21 -0.52 -15.85
N GLY A 160 13.31 -0.97 -14.98
CA GLY A 160 11.96 -0.41 -14.84
C GLY A 160 11.92 0.94 -14.14
N MET A 161 12.79 1.16 -13.15
CA MET A 161 12.91 2.43 -12.43
C MET A 161 14.10 3.27 -12.89
N GLU A 162 14.77 2.84 -13.96
CA GLU A 162 15.90 3.54 -14.55
C GLU A 162 17.03 3.88 -13.57
N CYS A 163 17.34 2.93 -12.68
CA CYS A 163 18.30 3.10 -11.59
C CYS A 163 19.43 2.07 -11.61
N CYS A 164 20.47 2.28 -10.81
CA CYS A 164 21.55 1.31 -10.61
C CYS A 164 22.12 1.36 -9.19
N GLY A 165 22.33 0.17 -8.59
CA GLY A 165 22.75 0.06 -7.19
C GLY A 165 21.71 0.60 -6.22
N VAL A 166 22.02 0.66 -4.92
CA VAL A 166 21.10 1.22 -3.92
C VAL A 166 21.29 2.73 -3.79
N VAL A 167 22.54 3.16 -3.65
CA VAL A 167 22.90 4.56 -3.35
C VAL A 167 23.37 5.34 -4.60
N GLY A 168 23.59 4.67 -5.73
CA GLY A 168 23.91 5.29 -7.02
C GLY A 168 25.32 5.00 -7.55
N PRO A 169 25.68 5.54 -8.72
CA PRO A 169 26.77 5.07 -9.58
C PRO A 169 28.16 5.26 -8.96
N LEU A 170 28.36 6.29 -8.13
CA LEU A 170 29.64 6.56 -7.47
C LEU A 170 30.06 5.49 -6.45
N VAL A 171 29.10 4.67 -6.00
CA VAL A 171 29.30 3.59 -5.01
C VAL A 171 28.86 2.23 -5.55
N SER A 172 28.11 2.20 -6.65
CA SER A 172 27.58 0.95 -7.25
C SER A 172 28.65 -0.10 -7.54
N HIS A 173 29.86 0.30 -8.00
CA HIS A 173 30.98 -0.62 -8.17
C HIS A 173 31.33 -1.36 -6.86
N VAL A 174 31.37 -0.64 -5.74
CA VAL A 174 31.63 -1.19 -4.39
C VAL A 174 30.45 -2.02 -3.87
N GLU A 175 29.22 -1.62 -4.20
CA GLU A 175 28.02 -2.38 -3.85
C GLU A 175 28.01 -3.75 -4.55
N PHE A 176 28.31 -3.78 -5.85
CA PHE A 176 28.39 -5.02 -6.64
C PHE A 176 29.60 -5.89 -6.28
N GLU A 177 30.70 -5.28 -5.82
CA GLU A 177 31.88 -5.98 -5.26
C GLU A 177 31.61 -6.75 -3.95
N ASN A 178 30.42 -6.60 -3.35
CA ASN A 178 30.02 -7.37 -2.18
C ASN A 178 28.83 -8.30 -2.47
N THR A 179 28.57 -8.60 -3.74
CA THR A 179 27.48 -9.47 -4.19
C THR A 179 27.98 -10.84 -4.64
N LYS A 180 27.06 -11.81 -4.79
CA LYS A 180 27.36 -13.16 -5.31
C LYS A 180 27.75 -13.17 -6.79
N TRP A 181 27.58 -12.06 -7.50
CA TRP A 181 27.93 -11.91 -8.91
C TRP A 181 29.44 -12.06 -9.20
N ILE A 182 30.29 -11.94 -8.18
CA ILE A 182 31.75 -11.97 -8.36
C ILE A 182 32.24 -13.39 -8.56
N SER A 183 32.33 -13.77 -9.83
CA SER A 183 33.27 -14.77 -10.32
C SER A 183 33.88 -14.31 -11.64
N GLY A 184 34.50 -13.12 -11.67
CA GLY A 184 35.41 -12.78 -12.78
C GLY A 184 35.78 -11.32 -13.02
N SER A 185 34.94 -10.32 -12.70
CA SER A 185 35.30 -8.91 -12.96
C SER A 185 34.44 -7.93 -12.14
N SER A 186 35.06 -6.83 -11.69
CA SER A 186 34.43 -5.69 -11.00
C SER A 186 33.48 -4.90 -11.93
N SER A 187 32.48 -5.57 -12.49
CA SER A 187 31.68 -5.05 -13.59
C SER A 187 30.21 -4.92 -13.19
N ILE A 188 29.73 -3.67 -13.19
CA ILE A 188 28.31 -3.31 -13.08
C ILE A 188 27.52 -4.15 -14.11
N PRO A 189 26.37 -4.74 -13.75
CA PRO A 189 25.62 -5.59 -14.67
C PRO A 189 25.00 -4.80 -15.84
N TYR A 190 24.83 -5.45 -16.99
CA TYR A 190 24.23 -4.84 -18.19
C TYR A 190 22.85 -4.22 -17.92
N SER A 191 22.06 -4.78 -17.01
CA SER A 191 20.78 -4.22 -16.56
C SER A 191 20.84 -2.78 -16.03
N CYS A 192 22.01 -2.32 -15.58
CA CYS A 192 22.25 -0.94 -15.16
C CYS A 192 22.59 0.03 -16.30
N CYS A 193 22.76 -0.47 -17.52
CA CYS A 193 23.01 0.36 -18.69
C CYS A 193 21.71 1.03 -19.16
N LYS A 194 21.84 2.21 -19.78
CA LYS A 194 20.69 2.96 -20.30
C LYS A 194 19.98 2.24 -21.45
N GLU A 195 20.75 1.52 -22.26
CA GLU A 195 20.27 0.77 -23.43
C GLU A 195 19.66 -0.58 -23.05
N ALA A 196 19.78 -1.00 -21.79
CA ALA A 196 19.13 -2.20 -21.30
C ALA A 196 17.62 -2.00 -21.19
N THR A 197 16.90 -2.99 -21.72
CA THR A 197 15.45 -3.09 -21.77
C THR A 197 15.00 -4.41 -21.16
N MET A 198 13.69 -4.56 -20.92
CA MET A 198 13.12 -5.81 -20.41
C MET A 198 13.35 -7.01 -21.34
N SER A 199 13.64 -6.77 -22.61
CA SER A 199 13.83 -7.82 -23.61
C SER A 199 15.28 -8.32 -23.72
N ASN A 200 16.27 -7.53 -23.31
CA ASN A 200 17.69 -7.82 -23.55
C ASN A 200 18.57 -7.74 -22.29
N TYR A 201 18.03 -7.39 -21.11
CA TYR A 201 18.84 -7.24 -19.89
C TYR A 201 19.59 -8.52 -19.49
N ALA A 202 19.04 -9.69 -19.79
CA ALA A 202 19.60 -10.99 -19.39
C ALA A 202 20.64 -11.54 -20.38
N THR A 203 20.63 -11.07 -21.63
CA THR A 203 21.51 -11.55 -22.72
C THR A 203 22.54 -10.51 -23.16
N GLY A 204 22.38 -9.25 -22.74
CA GLY A 204 23.32 -8.18 -23.05
C GLY A 204 24.64 -8.36 -22.30
N THR A 205 25.72 -7.95 -22.94
CA THR A 205 27.08 -8.06 -22.41
C THR A 205 27.59 -6.68 -21.99
N ASN A 206 28.35 -6.60 -20.89
CA ASN A 206 28.89 -5.33 -20.39
C ASN A 206 29.82 -4.60 -21.40
N ILE A 207 30.39 -5.31 -22.37
CA ILE A 207 31.18 -4.75 -23.48
C ILE A 207 30.32 -3.75 -24.31
N GLN A 208 29.02 -4.02 -24.45
CA GLN A 208 28.09 -3.11 -25.12
C GLN A 208 27.85 -1.82 -24.32
N CYS A 209 28.25 -1.80 -23.05
CA CYS A 209 28.24 -0.62 -22.19
C CYS A 209 29.62 -0.02 -21.97
N GLU A 210 30.67 -0.50 -22.65
CA GLU A 210 32.02 0.10 -22.64
C GLU A 210 32.29 0.89 -23.93
N GLU A 211 31.68 0.51 -25.06
CA GLU A 211 31.95 1.15 -26.37
C GLU A 211 31.37 2.57 -26.55
N MET A 212 30.61 3.13 -25.57
CA MET A 212 29.90 4.42 -25.72
C MET A 212 30.09 5.48 -24.59
N SER A 213 31.31 5.77 -24.11
CA SER A 213 31.63 6.92 -23.21
C SER A 213 31.05 6.92 -21.76
N ALA A 214 31.53 7.82 -20.88
CA ALA A 214 31.26 7.87 -19.42
C ALA A 214 29.80 8.19 -18.98
N ASN A 215 28.82 8.07 -19.86
CA ASN A 215 27.42 8.46 -19.64
C ASN A 215 26.41 7.32 -19.88
N ILE A 216 26.88 6.06 -19.96
CA ILE A 216 26.09 4.89 -20.35
C ILE A 216 25.31 4.28 -19.17
N TYR A 217 25.83 4.38 -17.95
CA TYR A 217 25.15 3.82 -16.78
C TYR A 217 24.07 4.75 -16.25
N ARG A 218 23.02 4.16 -15.69
CA ARG A 218 21.96 4.86 -14.95
C ARG A 218 22.57 5.49 -13.69
N LYS A 219 22.35 6.80 -13.54
CA LYS A 219 23.03 7.61 -12.51
C LYS A 219 22.28 7.74 -11.19
N THR A 220 21.06 7.22 -11.13
CA THR A 220 20.19 7.31 -9.96
C THR A 220 20.30 6.01 -9.16
N GLY A 221 20.51 6.10 -7.86
CA GLY A 221 20.40 4.93 -6.98
C GLY A 221 18.96 4.44 -6.90
N CYS A 222 18.74 3.13 -6.81
CA CYS A 222 17.37 2.60 -6.81
C CYS A 222 16.57 3.00 -5.58
N PHE A 223 17.21 3.28 -4.44
CA PHE A 223 16.49 3.88 -3.32
C PHE A 223 15.91 5.25 -3.70
N ASP A 224 16.73 6.13 -4.29
CA ASP A 224 16.30 7.48 -4.64
C ASP A 224 15.26 7.46 -5.77
N ALA A 225 15.39 6.52 -6.73
CA ALA A 225 14.38 6.32 -7.77
C ALA A 225 13.03 5.88 -7.18
N ILE A 226 13.03 4.87 -6.29
CA ILE A 226 11.82 4.43 -5.57
C ILE A 226 11.24 5.57 -4.72
N TYR A 227 12.08 6.24 -3.93
CA TYR A 227 11.67 7.33 -3.06
C TYR A 227 11.05 8.49 -3.86
N SER A 228 11.69 8.88 -4.97
CA SER A 228 11.18 9.95 -5.85
C SER A 228 9.83 9.57 -6.46
N TRP A 229 9.65 8.30 -6.84
CA TRP A 229 8.36 7.80 -7.33
C TRP A 229 7.28 7.83 -6.25
N PHE A 230 7.57 7.35 -5.03
CA PHE A 230 6.64 7.43 -3.91
C PHE A 230 6.30 8.87 -3.50
N SER A 231 7.29 9.77 -3.52
CA SER A 231 7.12 11.17 -3.10
C SER A 231 6.10 11.93 -3.93
N GLN A 232 5.83 11.51 -5.17
CA GLN A 232 4.77 12.07 -6.01
C GLN A 232 3.38 11.83 -5.41
N TYR A 233 3.20 10.72 -4.69
CA TYR A 233 1.94 10.34 -4.08
C TYR A 233 1.85 10.70 -2.59
N THR A 234 2.97 11.04 -1.94
CA THR A 234 2.99 11.41 -0.52
C THR A 234 2.14 12.64 -0.23
N THR A 235 2.27 13.70 -1.03
CA THR A 235 1.47 14.93 -0.83
C THR A 235 -0.04 14.68 -0.93
N PRO A 236 -0.57 14.08 -2.01
CA PRO A 236 -2.01 13.80 -2.06
C PRO A 236 -2.45 12.81 -0.97
N ALA A 237 -1.63 11.85 -0.57
CA ALA A 237 -1.94 10.94 0.53
C ALA A 237 -2.12 11.68 1.87
N ILE A 238 -1.26 12.64 2.18
CA ILE A 238 -1.38 13.48 3.39
C ILE A 238 -2.69 14.28 3.36
N VAL A 239 -3.06 14.84 2.21
CA VAL A 239 -4.31 15.59 2.06
C VAL A 239 -5.52 14.69 2.33
N VAL A 240 -5.52 13.47 1.79
CA VAL A 240 -6.58 12.48 2.03
C VAL A 240 -6.64 12.09 3.52
N ALA A 241 -5.51 11.85 4.17
CA ALA A 241 -5.46 11.53 5.60
C ALA A 241 -6.06 12.66 6.47
N VAL A 242 -5.69 13.92 6.20
CA VAL A 242 -6.28 15.06 6.93
C VAL A 242 -7.80 15.16 6.72
N PHE A 243 -8.28 14.83 5.53
CA PHE A 243 -9.71 14.80 5.24
C PHE A 243 -10.44 13.67 5.99
N ILE A 244 -9.83 12.48 6.06
CA ILE A 244 -10.36 11.34 6.83
C ILE A 244 -10.43 11.69 8.32
N LEU A 245 -9.34 12.21 8.91
CA LEU A 245 -9.31 12.70 10.29
C LEU A 245 -10.46 13.66 10.60
N ALA A 246 -10.72 14.62 9.71
CA ALA A 246 -11.81 15.57 9.89
C ALA A 246 -13.19 14.90 9.85
N ILE A 247 -13.40 13.96 8.91
CA ILE A 247 -14.65 13.19 8.82
C ILE A 247 -14.88 12.34 10.07
N GLU A 248 -13.86 11.65 10.58
CA GLU A 248 -13.96 10.81 11.77
C GLU A 248 -14.34 11.62 13.01
N ILE A 249 -13.71 12.78 13.20
CA ILE A 249 -14.05 13.71 14.31
C ILE A 249 -15.53 14.12 14.22
N ILE A 250 -15.98 14.53 13.03
CA ILE A 250 -17.37 14.95 12.80
C ILE A 250 -18.33 13.78 13.03
N ALA A 251 -17.98 12.58 12.59
CA ALA A 251 -18.78 11.37 12.77
C ALA A 251 -18.94 11.01 14.25
N VAL A 252 -17.87 11.09 15.06
CA VAL A 252 -17.93 10.87 16.51
C VAL A 252 -18.80 11.93 17.19
N ILE A 253 -18.65 13.21 16.82
CA ILE A 253 -19.48 14.30 17.37
C ILE A 253 -20.96 14.04 17.08
N PHE A 254 -21.32 13.73 15.83
CA PHE A 254 -22.72 13.45 15.49
C PHE A 254 -23.24 12.17 16.14
N ALA A 255 -22.42 11.15 16.32
CA ALA A 255 -22.80 9.97 17.09
C ALA A 255 -23.13 10.33 18.54
N ILE A 256 -22.32 11.15 19.21
CA ILE A 256 -22.58 11.59 20.58
C ILE A 256 -23.84 12.46 20.67
N VAL A 257 -24.02 13.41 19.75
CA VAL A 257 -25.21 14.27 19.69
C VAL A 257 -26.47 13.42 19.53
N LEU A 258 -26.45 12.45 18.61
CA LEU A 258 -27.57 11.56 18.39
C LEU A 258 -27.82 10.64 19.58
N PHE A 259 -26.78 10.08 20.21
CA PHE A 259 -26.91 9.28 21.43
C PHE A 259 -27.64 10.05 22.53
N ARG A 260 -27.24 11.30 22.78
CA ARG A 260 -27.86 12.18 23.78
C ARG A 260 -29.31 12.51 23.42
N GLY A 261 -29.56 12.86 22.16
CA GLY A 261 -30.91 13.15 21.68
C GLY A 261 -31.86 11.96 21.83
N ILE A 262 -31.38 10.73 21.58
CA ILE A 262 -32.17 9.51 21.83
C ILE A 262 -32.40 9.34 23.33
N LYS A 263 -31.42 9.65 24.20
CA LYS A 263 -31.55 9.63 25.68
C LYS A 263 -32.69 10.49 26.19
N GLU A 264 -32.68 11.74 25.78
CA GLU A 264 -33.71 12.71 26.14
C GLU A 264 -35.09 12.28 25.62
N GLU A 265 -35.17 11.76 24.38
CA GLU A 265 -36.44 11.28 23.79
C GLU A 265 -37.05 10.07 24.54
N GLU A 266 -36.23 9.19 25.12
CA GLU A 266 -36.74 8.08 25.95
C GLU A 266 -37.15 8.55 27.35
N GLU A 267 -36.40 9.46 27.99
CA GLU A 267 -36.73 10.02 29.30
C GLU A 267 -38.06 10.80 29.23
N ASP A 268 -38.25 11.63 28.20
CA ASP A 268 -39.50 12.35 27.89
C ASP A 268 -40.72 11.44 27.68
N ARG A 269 -40.52 10.17 27.33
CA ARG A 269 -41.61 9.21 27.08
C ARG A 269 -42.08 8.51 28.35
N ILE A 270 -41.22 8.45 29.37
CA ILE A 270 -41.48 7.77 30.64
C ILE A 270 -42.23 8.71 31.60
N VAL A 271 -42.09 10.02 31.44
CA VAL A 271 -42.82 11.08 32.16
C VAL A 271 -44.16 11.35 31.49
#